data_AF-A0A2M6YWU4-F1
#
_entry.id   AF-A0A2M6YWU4-F1
#
_cell.length_a   1.000
_cell.length_b   1.000
_cell.length_c   1.000
_cell.angle_alpha   90.00
_cell.angle_beta   90.00
_cell.angle_gamma   90.00
#
_symmetry.space_group_name_H-M   'P 1'
#
loop_
_entity.id
_entity.type
_entity.pdbx_description
1 polymer ?
#
loop_
_entity_poly.entity_id
_entity_poly.type
_entity_poly.pdbx_seq_one_letter_code
_entity_poly.pdbx_strand_id
1 'polypeptide(L)'
;MTSLYYVQWFTSWSRRSIVSFGLSPIPVGSIISSATLTLKETGTQGTTRTIAVHRVTQSWTEGGVTWNSRDGTNSWTTAGGDFVSSPTATASVIWTGVLDTDTWDVTSDVQAFVPGAVTNYGWLVKDQTEYATYRFSVCLRRFPFTGRRLHQPKQEIGTSERGLATVCRRPA
;
A
#
# COMPACT_ATOMS: atom_id res chain seq x y z
N MET A 1 4.26 17.12 -0.30
CA MET A 1 4.45 16.35 -1.55
C MET A 1 4.08 14.90 -1.26
N THR A 2 3.18 14.30 -2.03
CA THR A 2 2.80 12.88 -1.86
C THR A 2 3.79 12.05 -2.67
N SER A 3 4.88 11.60 -2.04
CA SER A 3 5.75 10.60 -2.65
C SER A 3 5.07 9.24 -2.58
N LEU A 4 4.78 8.69 -3.75
CA LEU A 4 4.33 7.32 -3.94
C LEU A 4 5.53 6.54 -4.43
N TYR A 5 5.85 5.45 -3.74
CA TYR A 5 6.99 4.62 -4.06
C TYR A 5 6.52 3.16 -4.13
N TYR A 6 6.89 2.43 -5.17
CA TYR A 6 6.46 1.05 -5.38
C TYR A 6 7.58 0.19 -5.94
N VAL A 7 7.91 -0.91 -5.25
CA VAL A 7 8.92 -1.83 -5.79
C VAL A 7 8.56 -3.31 -5.59
N GLN A 8 8.72 -4.09 -6.67
CA GLN A 8 8.50 -5.54 -6.72
C GLN A 8 9.82 -6.30 -6.65
N TRP A 9 9.84 -7.41 -5.92
CA TRP A 9 10.98 -8.33 -5.87
C TRP A 9 10.54 -9.77 -6.09
N PHE A 10 11.41 -10.56 -6.73
CA PHE A 10 11.15 -11.96 -7.05
C PHE A 10 12.08 -12.88 -6.24
N THR A 11 11.51 -13.84 -5.52
CA THR A 11 12.10 -15.18 -5.45
C THR A 11 11.43 -16.04 -6.53
N SER A 12 11.92 -17.25 -6.81
CA SER A 12 11.39 -18.09 -7.89
C SER A 12 9.86 -18.30 -7.85
N TRP A 13 9.21 -18.05 -6.71
CA TRP A 13 7.78 -18.27 -6.50
C TRP A 13 7.04 -17.23 -5.65
N SER A 14 7.62 -16.06 -5.34
CA SER A 14 6.93 -15.06 -4.51
C SER A 14 7.23 -13.63 -4.92
N ARG A 15 6.18 -12.80 -4.90
CA ARG A 15 6.23 -11.38 -5.22
C ARG A 15 5.80 -10.59 -4.00
N ARG A 16 6.65 -9.68 -3.57
CA ARG A 16 6.33 -8.68 -2.53
C ARG A 16 6.38 -7.30 -3.14
N SER A 17 5.49 -6.45 -2.69
CA SER A 17 5.47 -5.04 -3.02
C SER A 17 5.57 -4.21 -1.76
N ILE A 18 6.24 -3.05 -1.82
CA ILE A 18 6.24 -2.09 -0.71
C ILE A 18 5.69 -0.75 -1.21
N VAL A 19 4.85 -0.10 -0.40
CA VAL A 19 4.19 1.17 -0.74
C VAL A 19 4.11 2.07 0.48
N SER A 20 4.40 3.35 0.32
CA SER A 20 4.16 4.37 1.35
C SER A 20 3.44 5.58 0.76
N PHE A 21 2.67 6.25 1.62
CA PHE A 21 1.95 7.47 1.28
C PHE A 21 2.20 8.54 2.34
N GLY A 22 2.50 9.76 1.89
CA GLY A 22 2.57 10.92 2.79
C GLY A 22 1.19 11.27 3.34
N LEU A 23 1.04 11.24 4.67
CA LEU A 23 -0.19 11.58 5.38
C LEU A 23 -0.24 13.03 5.88
N SER A 24 0.74 13.85 5.48
CA SER A 24 0.87 15.25 5.89
C SER A 24 -0.35 16.16 5.65
N PRO A 25 -1.28 15.89 4.70
CA PRO A 25 -2.49 16.70 4.56
C PRO A 25 -3.52 16.52 5.67
N ILE A 26 -3.36 15.53 6.56
CA ILE A 26 -4.31 15.25 7.65
C ILE A 26 -3.86 16.01 8.90
N PRO A 27 -4.64 16.99 9.40
CA PRO A 27 -4.29 17.69 10.63
C PRO A 27 -4.22 16.75 11.84
N VAL A 28 -3.24 16.98 12.72
CA VAL A 28 -3.16 16.30 14.02
C VAL A 28 -4.45 16.56 14.80
N GLY A 29 -5.02 15.51 15.39
CA GLY A 29 -6.32 15.55 16.08
C GLY A 29 -7.53 15.24 15.19
N SER A 30 -7.32 14.96 13.89
CA SER A 30 -8.39 14.46 13.01
C SER A 30 -8.84 13.07 13.45
N ILE A 31 -10.15 12.84 13.49
CA ILE A 31 -10.72 11.51 13.70
C ILE A 31 -10.72 10.77 12.36
N ILE A 32 -9.95 9.68 12.28
CA ILE A 32 -9.92 8.82 11.09
C ILE A 32 -11.05 7.80 11.21
N SER A 33 -12.13 8.00 10.46
CA SER A 33 -13.26 7.06 10.43
C SER A 33 -13.01 5.85 9.53
N SER A 34 -12.31 6.05 8.41
CA SER A 34 -11.91 4.97 7.50
C SER A 34 -10.66 5.36 6.70
N ALA A 35 -9.86 4.35 6.37
CA ALA A 35 -8.80 4.43 5.38
C ALA A 35 -8.71 3.12 4.61
N THR A 36 -8.78 3.21 3.29
CA THR A 36 -8.70 2.05 2.40
C THR A 36 -7.41 2.17 1.60
N LEU A 37 -6.71 1.05 1.40
CA LEU A 37 -5.61 0.87 0.46
C LEU A 37 -6.14 0.15 -0.79
N THR A 38 -5.86 0.63 -1.99
CA THR A 38 -6.48 0.20 -3.25
C THR A 38 -5.37 0.15 -4.23
N LEU A 39 -5.21 -1.03 -4.79
CA LEU A 39 -4.19 -1.32 -5.73
C LEU A 39 -4.84 -1.97 -6.94
N LYS A 40 -4.40 -1.58 -8.12
CA LYS A 40 -4.82 -2.15 -9.39
C LYS A 40 -3.86 -3.27 -9.78
N GLU A 41 -4.34 -4.35 -10.34
CA GLU A 41 -3.45 -5.38 -10.87
C GLU A 41 -2.64 -4.88 -12.09
N THR A 42 -1.39 -5.30 -12.22
CA THR A 42 -0.57 -5.14 -13.45
C THR A 42 -0.27 -6.44 -14.15
N GLY A 43 -0.52 -7.56 -13.48
CA GLY A 43 -0.40 -8.88 -14.05
C GLY A 43 -1.08 -9.86 -13.13
N THR A 44 -1.99 -10.63 -13.69
CA THR A 44 -2.69 -11.71 -13.00
C THR A 44 -2.36 -13.03 -13.68
N GLN A 45 -2.06 -14.07 -12.90
CA GLN A 45 -1.78 -15.41 -13.41
C GLN A 45 -2.61 -16.44 -12.64
N GLY A 46 -3.16 -17.40 -13.38
CA GLY A 46 -4.42 -18.10 -13.10
C GLY A 46 -4.58 -18.83 -11.78
N THR A 47 -4.97 -18.09 -10.74
CA THR A 47 -5.67 -18.58 -9.54
C THR A 47 -6.08 -17.41 -8.66
N THR A 48 -7.23 -17.52 -8.00
CA THR A 48 -7.61 -16.63 -6.89
C THR A 48 -6.60 -16.77 -5.76
N ARG A 49 -6.27 -15.66 -5.09
CA ARG A 49 -5.24 -15.60 -4.05
C ARG A 49 -5.69 -14.73 -2.90
N THR A 50 -5.24 -15.05 -1.70
CA THR A 50 -5.39 -14.14 -0.56
C THR A 50 -4.14 -13.31 -0.42
N ILE A 51 -4.28 -12.00 -0.60
CA ILE A 51 -3.21 -11.03 -0.50
C ILE A 51 -3.32 -10.30 0.83
N ALA A 52 -2.21 -10.27 1.55
CA ALA A 52 -2.08 -9.65 2.85
C ALA A 52 -1.31 -8.33 2.77
N VAL A 53 -1.78 -7.35 3.54
CA VAL A 53 -1.14 -6.06 3.76
C VAL A 53 -0.55 -6.05 5.16
N HIS A 54 0.74 -5.75 5.26
CA HIS A 54 1.49 -5.70 6.51
C HIS A 54 2.13 -4.33 6.68
N ARG A 55 2.10 -3.78 7.90
CA ARG A 55 2.81 -2.54 8.19
C ARG A 55 4.33 -2.74 8.18
N VAL A 56 5.04 -1.87 7.47
CA VAL A 56 6.52 -1.86 7.40
C VAL A 56 7.10 -1.25 8.68
N THR A 57 8.19 -1.82 9.18
CA THR A 57 8.82 -1.40 10.45
C THR A 57 10.15 -0.66 10.28
N GLN A 58 10.67 -0.55 9.05
CA GLN A 58 11.94 0.09 8.74
C GLN A 58 11.80 1.06 7.57
N SER A 59 12.59 2.15 7.60
CA SER A 59 12.69 3.07 6.47
C SER A 59 13.31 2.40 5.25
N TRP A 60 12.91 2.85 4.07
CA TRP A 60 13.38 2.36 2.79
C TRP A 60 13.37 3.48 1.74
N THR A 61 14.10 3.29 0.63
CA THR A 61 14.13 4.23 -0.50
C THR A 61 13.65 3.54 -1.76
N GLU A 62 12.85 4.23 -2.59
CA GLU A 62 12.28 3.64 -3.81
C GLU A 62 13.34 3.11 -4.77
N GLY A 63 14.46 3.83 -4.92
CA GLY A 63 15.52 3.45 -5.84
C GLY A 63 16.50 2.40 -5.29
N GLY A 64 16.48 2.13 -4.00
CA GLY A 64 17.49 1.29 -3.33
C GLY A 64 16.96 0.09 -2.57
N VAL A 65 15.65 0.02 -2.33
CA VAL A 65 15.03 -1.21 -1.87
C VAL A 65 15.32 -2.32 -2.88
N THR A 66 15.56 -3.53 -2.39
CA THR A 66 15.71 -4.83 -3.07
C THR A 66 15.19 -5.95 -2.17
N TRP A 67 15.25 -7.20 -2.62
CA TRP A 67 14.98 -8.34 -1.75
C TRP A 67 15.93 -8.35 -0.53
N ASN A 68 17.19 -7.95 -0.71
CA ASN A 68 18.21 -8.00 0.34
C ASN A 68 18.52 -6.64 0.97
N SER A 69 18.12 -5.54 0.33
CA SER A 69 18.45 -4.17 0.72
C SER A 69 17.20 -3.33 0.92
N ARG A 70 17.20 -2.40 1.86
CA ARG A 70 16.09 -1.46 2.08
C ARG A 70 16.29 -0.11 1.40
N ASP A 71 17.53 0.29 1.16
CA ASP A 71 17.84 1.65 0.67
C ASP A 71 19.03 1.74 -0.31
N GLY A 72 19.62 0.61 -0.68
CA GLY A 72 20.73 0.46 -1.60
C GLY A 72 22.07 0.26 -0.89
N THR A 73 22.09 0.50 0.42
CA THR A 73 23.30 0.43 1.26
C THR A 73 23.11 -0.52 2.45
N ASN A 74 21.95 -0.46 3.10
CA ASN A 74 21.60 -1.23 4.28
C ASN A 74 20.72 -2.42 3.91
N SER A 75 20.98 -3.56 4.54
CA SER A 75 20.16 -4.76 4.39
C SER A 75 18.89 -4.72 5.23
N TRP A 76 17.89 -5.49 4.81
CA TRP A 76 16.79 -5.89 5.70
C TRP A 76 17.30 -6.84 6.79
N THR A 77 16.64 -6.86 7.94
CA THR A 77 16.93 -7.84 8.99
C THR A 77 16.62 -9.25 8.50
N THR A 78 15.47 -9.41 7.85
CA THR A 78 15.11 -10.62 7.10
C THR A 78 14.90 -10.28 5.63
N ALA A 79 15.49 -11.08 4.74
CA ALA A 79 15.35 -10.85 3.30
C ALA A 79 13.87 -10.85 2.88
N GLY A 80 13.51 -9.89 2.03
CA GLY A 80 12.16 -9.64 1.57
C GLY A 80 11.38 -8.60 2.37
N GLY A 81 12.02 -7.88 3.31
CA GLY A 81 11.43 -6.73 4.00
C GLY A 81 11.16 -6.99 5.49
N ASP A 82 11.30 -5.92 6.28
CA ASP A 82 10.96 -5.92 7.70
C ASP A 82 9.56 -5.33 7.92
N PHE A 83 8.65 -6.14 8.46
CA PHE A 83 7.23 -5.80 8.64
C PHE A 83 6.62 -6.51 9.85
N VAL A 84 5.44 -6.05 10.29
CA VAL A 84 4.66 -6.69 11.37
C VAL A 84 4.09 -8.02 10.87
N SER A 85 4.36 -9.11 11.57
CA SER A 85 3.96 -10.47 11.15
C SER A 85 2.44 -10.64 11.00
N SER A 86 1.66 -10.04 11.91
CA SER A 86 0.20 -9.98 11.76
C SER A 86 -0.17 -9.03 10.62
N PRO A 87 -0.98 -9.46 9.64
CA PRO A 87 -1.47 -8.56 8.62
C PRO A 87 -2.42 -7.53 9.22
N THR A 88 -2.40 -6.32 8.67
CA THR A 88 -3.40 -5.28 8.92
C THR A 88 -4.72 -5.67 8.28
N ALA A 89 -4.66 -6.16 7.04
CA ALA A 89 -5.81 -6.63 6.29
C ALA A 89 -5.43 -7.70 5.27
N THR A 90 -6.42 -8.50 4.89
CA THR A 90 -6.33 -9.51 3.84
C THR A 90 -7.50 -9.36 2.88
N ALA A 91 -7.27 -9.56 1.60
CA ALA A 91 -8.32 -9.58 0.58
C ALA A 91 -8.14 -10.79 -0.35
N SER A 92 -9.26 -11.39 -0.75
CA SER A 92 -9.26 -12.39 -1.81
C SER A 92 -9.26 -11.68 -3.16
N VAL A 93 -8.12 -11.72 -3.83
CA VAL A 93 -7.94 -11.21 -5.18
C VAL A 93 -8.35 -12.31 -6.15
N ILE A 94 -9.51 -12.12 -6.79
CA ILE A 94 -10.17 -13.15 -7.59
C ILE A 94 -9.60 -13.15 -8.99
N TRP A 95 -9.17 -14.32 -9.46
CA TRP A 95 -8.74 -14.45 -10.84
C TRP A 95 -9.96 -14.54 -11.76
N THR A 96 -10.18 -13.47 -12.53
CA THR A 96 -11.21 -13.39 -13.59
C THR A 96 -10.61 -13.42 -14.99
N GLY A 97 -9.28 -13.44 -15.10
CA GLY A 97 -8.55 -13.27 -16.37
C GLY A 97 -8.45 -11.81 -16.84
N VAL A 98 -9.03 -10.86 -16.11
CA VAL A 98 -8.98 -9.42 -16.38
C VAL A 98 -8.31 -8.73 -15.19
N LEU A 99 -7.53 -7.68 -15.46
CA LEU A 99 -6.92 -6.86 -14.41
C LEU A 99 -8.00 -6.11 -13.62
N ASP A 100 -8.06 -6.33 -12.32
CA ASP A 100 -9.02 -5.68 -11.44
C ASP A 100 -8.36 -4.69 -10.46
N THR A 101 -9.16 -4.10 -9.60
CA THR A 101 -8.77 -3.18 -8.53
C THR A 101 -9.22 -3.75 -7.20
N ASP A 102 -8.25 -4.09 -6.37
CA ASP A 102 -8.46 -4.69 -5.06
C ASP A 102 -8.33 -3.66 -3.95
N THR A 103 -8.98 -3.92 -2.82
CA THR A 103 -9.01 -2.98 -1.69
C THR A 103 -8.76 -3.68 -0.35
N TRP A 104 -8.11 -2.97 0.56
CA TRP A 104 -7.76 -3.43 1.90
C TRP A 104 -8.08 -2.32 2.91
N ASP A 105 -8.67 -2.67 4.05
CA ASP A 105 -8.90 -1.71 5.14
C ASP A 105 -7.61 -1.51 5.95
N VAL A 106 -7.05 -0.31 5.91
CA VAL A 106 -5.84 0.08 6.65
C VAL A 106 -6.14 1.15 7.71
N THR A 107 -7.41 1.27 8.13
CA THR A 107 -7.87 2.29 9.07
C THR A 107 -7.07 2.29 10.37
N SER A 108 -6.80 1.10 10.93
CA SER A 108 -6.05 0.95 12.18
C SER A 108 -4.61 1.48 12.07
N ASP A 109 -3.94 1.23 10.95
CA ASP A 109 -2.58 1.74 10.71
C ASP A 109 -2.57 3.26 10.52
N VAL A 110 -3.51 3.80 9.75
CA VAL A 110 -3.61 5.25 9.54
C VAL A 110 -3.96 5.97 10.84
N GLN A 111 -4.82 5.39 11.67
CA GLN A 111 -5.11 5.88 13.02
C GLN A 111 -3.87 5.90 13.92
N ALA A 112 -2.93 4.98 13.74
CA ALA A 112 -1.65 4.98 14.47
C ALA A 112 -0.62 5.95 13.87
N PHE A 113 -0.62 6.12 12.55
CA PHE A 113 0.34 6.98 11.83
C PHE A 113 0.08 8.47 12.01
N VAL A 114 -1.18 8.91 11.89
CA VAL A 114 -1.55 10.33 11.94
C VAL A 114 -1.15 11.04 13.24
N PRO A 115 -1.38 10.48 14.44
CA PRO A 115 -0.92 11.08 15.69
C PRO A 115 0.56 10.83 15.97
N GLY A 116 1.27 10.06 15.12
CA GLY A 116 2.68 9.72 15.30
C GLY A 116 2.95 8.63 16.34
N ALA A 117 1.93 7.87 16.77
CA ALA A 117 2.11 6.73 17.67
C ALA A 117 2.97 5.63 17.03
N VAL A 118 2.94 5.53 15.70
CA VAL A 118 3.82 4.69 14.90
C VAL A 118 4.36 5.51 13.74
N THR A 119 5.65 5.35 13.42
CA THR A 119 6.25 5.98 12.23
C THR A 119 5.69 5.35 10.95
N ASN A 120 5.24 6.20 10.02
CA ASN A 120 4.73 5.74 8.73
C ASN A 120 5.87 5.39 7.76
N TYR A 121 6.21 4.09 7.71
CA TYR A 121 7.05 3.52 6.64
C TYR A 121 6.23 2.86 5.53
N GLY A 122 4.90 2.95 5.61
CA GLY A 122 3.98 2.35 4.67
C GLY A 122 3.71 0.87 4.92
N TRP A 123 3.42 0.16 3.85
CA TRP A 123 2.89 -1.19 3.84
C TRP A 123 3.63 -2.09 2.86
N LEU A 124 3.81 -3.34 3.26
CA LEU A 124 4.25 -4.44 2.43
C LEU A 124 3.03 -5.27 2.03
N VAL A 125 2.92 -5.58 0.75
CA VAL A 125 1.83 -6.33 0.14
C VAL A 125 2.39 -7.61 -0.43
N LYS A 126 1.83 -8.75 -0.03
CA LYS A 126 2.34 -10.09 -0.38
C LYS A 126 1.21 -11.11 -0.37
N ASP A 127 1.42 -12.26 -1.02
CA ASP A 127 0.55 -13.42 -0.81
C ASP A 127 0.55 -13.79 0.69
N GLN A 128 -0.62 -14.07 1.27
CA GLN A 128 -0.73 -14.52 2.65
C GLN A 128 0.06 -15.82 2.87
N THR A 129 -0.02 -16.73 1.90
CA THR A 129 0.80 -17.93 1.81
C THR A 129 1.77 -17.79 0.65
N GLU A 130 3.04 -17.58 0.97
CA GLU A 130 4.11 -17.52 -0.03
C GLU A 130 4.54 -18.89 -0.50
N TYR A 131 5.32 -18.91 -1.59
CA TYR A 131 5.76 -20.12 -2.30
C TYR A 131 4.66 -20.87 -3.07
N ALA A 132 3.51 -20.23 -3.26
CA ALA A 132 2.49 -20.71 -4.20
C ALA A 132 2.93 -20.47 -5.65
N THR A 133 2.71 -21.43 -6.54
CA THR A 133 3.29 -21.59 -7.89
C THR A 133 3.05 -20.45 -8.91
N TYR A 134 2.33 -19.39 -8.56
CA TYR A 134 1.88 -18.36 -9.51
C TYR A 134 2.34 -16.94 -9.13
N ARG A 135 2.16 -16.00 -10.05
CA ARG A 135 2.74 -14.66 -9.99
C ARG A 135 1.64 -13.61 -9.95
N PHE A 136 1.64 -12.78 -8.91
CA PHE A 136 0.75 -11.63 -8.76
C PHE A 136 1.54 -10.31 -8.87
N SER A 137 1.13 -9.39 -9.75
CA SER A 137 1.73 -8.05 -9.86
C SER A 137 0.65 -6.98 -9.76
N VAL A 138 1.00 -5.89 -9.08
CA VAL A 138 0.10 -4.78 -8.75
C VAL A 138 0.72 -3.44 -9.19
N CYS A 139 -0.09 -2.46 -9.52
CA CYS A 139 0.22 -1.03 -9.69
C CYS A 139 -0.88 -0.20 -9.06
N LEU A 140 -0.57 1.02 -8.68
CA LEU A 140 -1.40 1.81 -7.80
C LEU A 140 -2.28 2.82 -8.54
N ARG A 141 -3.51 3.01 -8.05
CA ARG A 141 -4.36 4.18 -8.31
C ARG A 141 -4.72 4.86 -6.99
N ARG A 142 -4.67 6.19 -6.97
CA ARG A 142 -4.84 7.06 -5.78
C ARG A 142 -6.30 7.13 -5.30
N PHE A 143 -6.51 7.49 -4.02
CA PHE A 143 -7.81 7.57 -3.34
C PHE A 143 -8.34 8.95 -2.98
N PRO A 144 -9.67 9.06 -2.77
CA PRO A 144 -10.31 10.05 -1.91
C PRO A 144 -10.35 9.61 -0.43
N PHE A 145 -10.05 10.52 0.50
CA PHE A 145 -10.38 10.37 1.93
C PHE A 145 -11.77 10.96 2.18
N THR A 146 -12.61 10.30 2.98
CA THR A 146 -13.90 10.87 3.42
C THR A 146 -13.85 11.12 4.93
N GLY A 147 -13.41 12.31 5.35
CA GLY A 147 -13.60 12.77 6.72
C GLY A 147 -14.93 13.51 6.83
N ARG A 148 -15.84 13.08 7.73
CA ARG A 148 -17.02 13.89 8.07
C ARG A 148 -16.68 14.85 9.21
N ARG A 149 -16.82 16.16 8.98
CA ARG A 149 -17.02 17.11 10.07
C ARG A 149 -18.48 17.01 10.52
N LEU A 150 -18.74 16.75 11.80
CA LEU A 150 -20.07 16.95 12.35
C LEU A 150 -20.14 18.34 12.99
N HIS A 151 -21.07 19.15 12.46
CA HIS A 151 -21.59 20.47 12.91
C HIS A 151 -20.79 21.75 12.57
N GLN A 152 -21.21 22.43 11.49
CA GLN A 152 -21.83 23.76 11.55
C GLN A 152 -22.56 24.12 10.22
N PRO A 153 -23.65 24.91 10.26
CA PRO A 153 -24.50 25.22 9.11
C PRO A 153 -23.94 26.40 8.28
N LYS A 154 -24.24 26.37 6.97
CA LYS A 154 -23.97 27.35 5.88
C LYS A 154 -22.65 27.26 5.09
N GLN A 155 -22.89 27.12 3.78
CA GLN A 155 -22.10 27.39 2.58
C GLN A 155 -21.15 26.31 2.04
N GLU A 156 -21.67 25.63 1.02
CA GLU A 156 -20.95 24.93 -0.04
C GLU A 156 -20.01 25.88 -0.79
N ILE A 157 -18.72 25.53 -0.87
CA ILE A 157 -17.89 25.81 -2.05
C ILE A 157 -17.10 24.53 -2.31
N GLY A 158 -17.51 23.81 -3.36
CA GLY A 158 -16.82 22.60 -3.81
C GLY A 158 -15.45 22.93 -4.40
N THR A 159 -14.44 22.14 -4.02
CA THR A 159 -13.18 22.04 -4.77
C THR A 159 -12.88 20.56 -4.99
N SER A 160 -13.43 20.04 -6.09
CA SER A 160 -13.05 18.76 -6.68
C SER A 160 -11.75 19.00 -7.47
N GLU A 161 -10.59 18.79 -6.86
CA GLU A 161 -9.34 18.72 -7.61
C GLU A 161 -9.02 17.26 -7.95
N ARG A 162 -9.53 16.83 -9.11
CA ARG A 162 -9.23 15.55 -9.74
C ARG A 162 -7.83 15.59 -10.37
N GLY A 163 -6.80 15.36 -9.55
CA GLY A 163 -5.42 15.13 -10.02
C GLY A 163 -5.10 13.63 -10.10
N LEU A 164 -5.29 13.02 -11.27
CA LEU A 164 -4.94 11.61 -11.54
C LEU A 164 -3.49 11.53 -12.06
N ALA A 165 -2.56 11.00 -11.25
CA ALA A 165 -1.23 10.62 -11.70
C ALA A 165 -1.11 9.08 -11.71
N THR A 166 -0.83 8.51 -12.89
CA THR A 166 -0.55 7.08 -13.09
C THR A 166 0.96 6.94 -13.29
N VAL A 167 1.65 6.23 -12.40
CA VAL A 167 3.08 5.90 -12.60
C VAL A 167 3.17 4.42 -12.92
N CYS A 168 3.30 4.11 -14.21
CA CYS A 168 3.58 2.77 -14.72
C CYS A 168 4.96 2.79 -15.36
N ARG A 169 5.97 2.15 -14.76
CA ARG A 169 7.13 1.70 -15.52
C ARG A 169 6.86 0.27 -16.00
N ARG A 170 6.88 0.08 -17.32
CA ARG A 170 6.93 -1.25 -17.92
C ARG A 170 8.24 -1.93 -17.47
N PRO A 171 8.22 -3.21 -17.06
CA PRO A 171 9.45 -3.98 -17.03
C PRO A 171 10.03 -4.03 -18.44
N ALA A 172 11.35 -3.92 -18.56
CA ALA A 172 12.07 -4.34 -19.76
C ALA A 172 11.96 -5.86 -19.93
#